data_AF-A0A7K5DR50-F1
#
_entry.id   AF-A0A7K5DR50-F1
#
_cell.length_a   1.000
_cell.length_b   1.000
_cell.length_c   1.000
_cell.angle_alpha   90.00
_cell.angle_beta   90.00
_cell.angle_gamma   90.00
#
_symmetry.space_group_name_H-M   'P 1'
#
loop_
_entity.id
_entity.type
_entity.pdbx_description
1 polymer ?
#
loop_
_entity_poly.entity_id
_entity_poly.type
_entity_poly.pdbx_seq_one_letter_code
_entity_poly.pdbx_strand_id
1 'polypeptide(L)'
;FSLQVRQLSTTAARPVSKLVKPPIQVYGLEGRYATALYSAASKQKKLEQVEKELSRVRTLLKDPKLSSVVMNPHTKSTVKQKAVSDALAREKMSPITVNLMNLLAENGRLRHTPDIVSAFGKIMSAVRGEVLCTVTTAQPLDEANLSELKSALNGFLAKGEV
;
A
#
# COMPACT_ATOMS: atom_id res chain seq x y z
N PHE A 1 52.84 17.20 22.49
CA PHE A 1 52.03 17.29 21.27
C PHE A 1 50.78 16.43 21.43
N SER A 2 49.72 17.01 21.97
CA SER A 2 48.43 16.38 22.22
C SER A 2 47.63 16.31 20.93
N LEU A 3 47.48 15.11 20.37
CA LEU A 3 46.64 14.88 19.19
C LEU A 3 45.16 14.87 19.61
N GLN A 4 44.47 15.96 19.32
CA GLN A 4 43.05 16.13 19.51
C GLN A 4 42.31 15.22 18.51
N VAL A 5 41.83 14.07 18.99
CA VAL A 5 41.03 13.13 18.20
C VAL A 5 39.72 13.82 17.81
N ARG A 6 39.52 14.00 16.50
CA ARG A 6 38.30 14.55 15.91
C ARG A 6 37.12 13.66 16.29
N GLN A 7 36.21 14.16 17.12
CA GLN A 7 34.94 13.51 17.40
C GLN A 7 34.08 13.57 16.14
N LEU A 8 33.80 12.41 15.55
CA LEU A 8 32.84 12.29 14.45
C LEU A 8 31.45 12.62 15.01
N SER A 9 30.87 13.69 14.50
CA SER A 9 29.52 14.15 14.83
C SER A 9 28.51 13.03 14.61
N THR A 10 27.97 12.48 15.70
CA THR A 10 26.77 11.65 15.64
C THR A 10 25.60 12.57 15.34
N THR A 11 25.28 12.77 14.06
CA THR A 11 23.98 13.34 13.70
C THR A 11 22.90 12.52 14.39
N ALA A 12 22.20 13.15 15.32
CA ALA A 12 21.14 12.56 16.13
C ALA A 12 20.22 11.70 15.25
N ALA A 13 20.20 10.40 15.53
CA ALA A 13 19.18 9.52 15.00
C ALA A 13 17.83 10.05 15.48
N ARG A 14 17.07 10.69 14.57
CA ARG A 14 15.68 11.06 14.86
C ARG A 14 14.96 9.81 15.38
N PRO A 15 14.19 9.88 16.47
CA PRO A 15 13.46 8.71 16.96
C PRO A 15 12.48 8.30 15.87
N VAL A 16 12.78 7.22 15.15
CA VAL A 16 11.84 6.59 14.22
C VAL A 16 10.70 6.11 15.09
N SER A 17 9.57 6.79 15.04
CA SER A 17 8.39 6.43 15.81
C SER A 17 8.05 4.98 15.52
N LYS A 18 8.04 4.13 16.58
CA LYS A 18 7.89 2.66 16.49
C LYS A 18 6.93 2.29 15.34
N LEU A 19 7.48 1.70 14.29
CA LEU A 19 6.71 1.31 13.10
C LEU A 19 5.88 0.08 13.46
N VAL A 20 4.57 0.12 13.21
CA VAL A 20 3.72 -1.06 13.38
C VAL A 20 4.02 -1.98 12.21
N LYS A 21 4.55 -3.17 12.51
CA LYS A 21 4.92 -4.14 11.49
C LYS A 21 3.67 -4.81 10.91
N PRO A 22 3.51 -4.87 9.58
CA PRO A 22 2.45 -5.64 8.94
C PRO A 22 2.68 -7.15 9.15
N PRO A 23 1.60 -7.97 9.10
CA PRO A 23 1.70 -9.42 9.26
C PRO A 23 2.55 -10.08 8.16
N ILE A 24 2.44 -9.58 6.92
CA ILE A 24 3.32 -9.96 5.80
C ILE A 24 4.30 -8.84 5.46
N GLN A 25 5.54 -9.22 5.13
CA GLN A 25 6.51 -8.27 4.60
C GLN A 25 6.38 -8.21 3.08
N VAL A 26 5.94 -7.06 2.58
CA VAL A 26 5.96 -6.76 1.15
C VAL A 26 7.22 -5.97 0.83
N TYR A 27 8.04 -6.49 -0.07
CA TYR A 27 9.29 -5.87 -0.48
C TYR A 27 9.10 -4.92 -1.67
N GLY A 28 10.17 -4.23 -2.07
CA GLY A 28 10.16 -3.30 -3.20
C GLY A 28 9.78 -1.86 -2.82
N LEU A 29 9.65 -1.02 -3.84
CA LEU A 29 9.30 0.39 -3.67
C LEU A 29 7.88 0.51 -3.10
N GLU A 30 6.97 -0.26 -3.68
CA GLU A 30 5.55 -0.26 -3.36
C GLU A 30 5.32 -0.80 -1.95
N GLY A 31 6.03 -1.88 -1.60
CA GLY A 31 5.98 -2.51 -0.29
C GLY A 31 6.41 -1.57 0.85
N ARG A 32 7.42 -0.72 0.61
CA ARG A 32 7.84 0.31 1.58
C ARG A 32 6.75 1.35 1.84
N TYR A 33 6.10 1.83 0.78
CA TYR A 33 4.97 2.76 0.90
C TYR A 33 3.76 2.11 1.55
N ALA A 34 3.41 0.89 1.15
CA ALA A 34 2.30 0.14 1.72
C ALA A 34 2.50 -0.16 3.21
N THR A 35 3.73 -0.54 3.60
CA THR A 35 4.10 -0.78 5.01
C THR A 35 4.02 0.49 5.85
N ALA A 36 4.51 1.62 5.31
CA ALA A 36 4.43 2.91 6.00
C ALA A 36 2.97 3.38 6.14
N LEU A 37 2.16 3.19 5.09
CA LEU A 37 0.73 3.50 5.10
C LEU A 37 -0.01 2.65 6.12
N TYR A 38 0.25 1.34 6.15
CA TYR A 38 -0.31 0.42 7.13
C TYR A 38 0.05 0.86 8.56
N SER A 39 1.32 1.19 8.81
CA SER A 39 1.73 1.66 10.13
C SER A 39 1.04 2.97 10.53
N ALA A 40 0.79 3.89 9.60
CA ALA A 40 0.10 5.15 9.88
C ALA A 40 -1.40 4.92 10.13
N ALA A 41 -2.04 4.09 9.30
CA ALA A 41 -3.47 3.77 9.41
C ALA A 41 -3.78 2.93 10.65
N SER A 42 -2.91 2.00 11.03
CA SER A 42 -3.03 1.19 12.25
C SER A 42 -2.93 2.05 13.51
N LYS A 43 -1.99 3.01 13.56
CA LYS A 43 -1.88 3.97 14.68
C LYS A 43 -3.14 4.82 14.86
N GLN A 44 -3.82 5.16 13.77
CA GLN A 44 -5.06 5.94 13.80
C GLN A 44 -6.34 5.08 13.82
N LYS A 45 -6.23 3.75 13.81
CA LYS A 45 -7.35 2.79 13.75
C LYS A 45 -8.32 3.01 12.58
N LYS A 46 -7.82 3.48 11.42
CA LYS A 46 -8.62 3.80 10.22
C LYS A 46 -8.33 2.88 9.03
N LEU A 47 -7.97 1.62 9.30
CA LEU A 47 -7.50 0.67 8.27
C LEU A 47 -8.53 0.42 7.16
N GLU A 48 -9.77 0.08 7.52
CA GLU A 48 -10.85 -0.18 6.54
C GLU A 48 -11.24 1.06 5.74
N GLN A 49 -11.21 2.24 6.38
CA GLN A 49 -11.48 3.49 5.69
C GLN A 49 -10.44 3.73 4.60
N VAL A 50 -9.15 3.62 4.95
CA VAL A 50 -8.05 3.82 4.00
C VAL A 50 -8.11 2.81 2.86
N GLU A 51 -8.47 1.56 3.11
CA GLU A 51 -8.65 0.54 2.07
C GLU A 51 -9.73 0.93 1.04
N LYS A 52 -10.90 1.39 1.52
CA LYS A 52 -11.99 1.86 0.66
C LYS A 52 -11.61 3.12 -0.12
N GLU A 53 -10.82 4.00 0.47
CA GLU A 53 -10.33 5.20 -0.22
C GLU A 53 -9.30 4.84 -1.30
N LEU A 54 -8.41 3.89 -1.04
CA LEU A 54 -7.44 3.42 -2.02
C LEU A 54 -8.09 2.73 -3.23
N SER A 55 -9.19 1.99 -3.03
CA SER A 55 -9.93 1.41 -4.15
C SER A 55 -10.59 2.48 -5.03
N ARG A 56 -11.11 3.55 -4.42
CA ARG A 56 -11.61 4.74 -5.15
C ARG A 56 -10.51 5.47 -5.90
N VAL A 57 -9.34 5.66 -5.27
CA VAL A 57 -8.20 6.27 -5.97
C VAL A 57 -7.77 5.41 -7.16
N ARG A 58 -7.78 4.08 -7.03
CA ARG A 58 -7.50 3.18 -8.14
C ARG A 58 -8.50 3.35 -9.29
N THR A 59 -9.79 3.57 -9.00
CA THR A 59 -10.78 3.83 -10.05
C THR A 59 -10.56 5.18 -10.72
N LEU A 60 -10.28 6.25 -9.96
CA LEU A 60 -9.96 7.57 -10.53
C LEU A 60 -8.72 7.54 -11.42
N LEU A 61 -7.71 6.76 -11.04
CA LEU A 61 -6.47 6.67 -11.80
C LEU A 61 -6.63 5.94 -13.15
N LYS A 62 -7.71 5.16 -13.32
CA LYS A 62 -8.06 4.56 -14.61
C LYS A 62 -8.63 5.58 -15.60
N ASP A 63 -9.08 6.74 -15.14
CA ASP A 63 -9.61 7.77 -16.03
C ASP A 63 -8.50 8.27 -16.97
N PRO A 64 -8.71 8.26 -18.30
CA PRO A 64 -7.67 8.55 -19.28
C PRO A 64 -7.09 9.97 -19.13
N LYS A 65 -7.92 10.92 -18.68
CA LYS A 65 -7.49 12.29 -18.40
C LYS A 65 -6.46 12.34 -17.26
N LEU A 66 -6.73 11.66 -16.15
CA LEU A 66 -5.83 11.64 -15.00
C LEU A 66 -4.58 10.78 -15.26
N SER A 67 -4.77 9.63 -15.91
CA SER A 67 -3.68 8.75 -16.32
C SER A 67 -2.68 9.47 -17.24
N SER A 68 -3.14 10.23 -18.24
CA SER A 68 -2.26 11.00 -19.12
C SER A 68 -1.41 12.04 -18.37
N VAL A 69 -2.00 12.73 -17.38
CA VAL A 69 -1.31 13.73 -16.55
C VAL A 69 -0.26 13.07 -15.65
N VAL A 70 -0.59 11.91 -15.08
CA VAL A 70 0.31 11.13 -14.21
C VAL A 70 1.49 10.57 -15.00
N MET A 71 1.21 10.02 -16.18
CA MET A 71 2.21 9.38 -17.05
C MET A 71 3.07 10.39 -17.80
N ASN A 72 2.63 11.62 -18.04
CA ASN A 72 3.45 12.62 -18.74
C ASN A 72 4.62 13.11 -17.86
N PRO A 73 5.90 12.90 -18.23
CA PRO A 73 7.05 13.38 -17.46
C PRO A 73 7.30 14.89 -17.59
N HIS A 74 6.72 15.56 -18.60
CA HIS A 74 6.95 16.98 -18.89
C HIS A 74 6.13 17.92 -17.97
N THR A 75 5.10 17.41 -17.31
CA THR A 75 4.30 18.19 -16.36
C THR A 75 5.04 18.34 -15.03
N LYS A 76 5.20 19.58 -14.57
CA LYS A 76 5.86 19.89 -13.30
C LYS A 76 5.20 19.15 -12.13
N SER A 77 6.00 18.64 -11.20
CA SER A 77 5.54 17.90 -10.02
C SER A 77 4.50 18.68 -9.20
N THR A 78 4.66 20.01 -9.09
CA THR A 78 3.73 20.90 -8.41
C THR A 78 2.35 20.97 -9.07
N VAL A 79 2.29 20.90 -10.40
CA VAL A 79 1.02 20.89 -11.15
C VAL A 79 0.32 19.55 -10.98
N LYS A 80 1.08 18.44 -11.00
CA LYS A 80 0.55 17.10 -10.70
C LYS A 80 0.01 17.01 -9.27
N GLN A 81 0.75 17.54 -8.30
CA GLN A 81 0.34 17.55 -6.90
C GLN A 81 -0.96 18.33 -6.72
N LYS A 82 -1.09 19.52 -7.32
CA LYS A 82 -2.35 20.28 -7.29
C LYS A 82 -3.50 19.53 -7.92
N ALA A 83 -3.31 18.98 -9.13
CA ALA A 83 -4.37 18.24 -9.82
C ALA A 83 -4.85 17.01 -9.02
N VAL A 84 -3.92 16.28 -8.39
CA VAL A 84 -4.24 15.12 -7.54
C VAL A 84 -4.89 15.57 -6.23
N SER A 85 -4.38 16.63 -5.59
CA SER A 85 -4.97 17.19 -4.36
C SER A 85 -6.39 17.70 -4.61
N ASP A 86 -6.63 18.38 -5.73
CA ASP A 86 -7.96 18.89 -6.10
C ASP A 86 -8.94 17.75 -6.37
N ALA A 87 -8.49 16.67 -7.01
CA ALA A 87 -9.30 15.46 -7.20
C ALA A 87 -9.66 14.79 -5.85
N LEU A 88 -8.70 14.70 -4.93
CA LEU A 88 -8.91 14.11 -3.60
C LEU A 88 -9.77 14.99 -2.69
N ALA A 89 -9.66 16.32 -2.84
CA ALA A 89 -10.48 17.28 -2.09
C ALA A 89 -11.96 17.18 -2.49
N ARG A 90 -12.25 16.93 -3.78
CA ARG A 90 -13.62 16.70 -4.26
C ARG A 90 -14.26 15.45 -3.63
N GLU A 91 -13.47 14.41 -3.40
CA GLU A 91 -13.95 13.15 -2.80
C GLU A 91 -13.92 13.11 -1.26
N LYS A 92 -13.42 14.18 -0.60
CA LYS A 92 -13.31 14.27 0.87
C LYS A 92 -12.60 13.07 1.50
N MET A 93 -11.45 12.68 0.94
CA MET A 93 -10.64 11.58 1.45
C MET A 93 -10.00 11.88 2.81
N SER A 94 -9.61 10.82 3.55
CA SER A 94 -8.92 10.96 4.83
C SER A 94 -7.56 11.67 4.68
N PRO A 95 -7.08 12.36 5.74
CA PRO A 95 -5.79 13.04 5.70
C PRO A 95 -4.62 12.08 5.49
N ILE A 96 -4.76 10.80 5.86
CA ILE A 96 -3.73 9.78 5.62
C ILE A 96 -3.56 9.55 4.10
N THR A 97 -4.67 9.37 3.39
CA THR A 97 -4.67 9.13 1.93
C THR A 97 -4.20 10.37 1.16
N VAL A 98 -4.61 11.57 1.59
CA VAL A 98 -4.14 12.83 0.99
C VAL A 98 -2.62 12.99 1.15
N ASN A 99 -2.10 12.74 2.35
CA ASN A 99 -0.67 12.83 2.61
C ASN A 99 0.14 11.80 1.81
N LEU A 100 -0.37 10.58 1.64
CA LEU A 100 0.26 9.58 0.78
C LEU A 100 0.37 10.06 -0.66
N MET A 101 -0.72 10.60 -1.21
CA MET A 101 -0.74 11.05 -2.61
C MET A 101 0.14 12.28 -2.83
N ASN A 102 0.20 13.19 -1.86
CA ASN A 102 1.15 14.31 -1.88
C ASN A 102 2.60 13.81 -1.90
N LEU A 103 2.94 12.86 -1.03
CA LEU A 103 4.28 12.26 -1.02
C LEU A 103 4.61 11.54 -2.33
N LEU A 104 3.66 10.84 -2.95
CA LEU A 104 3.87 10.19 -4.25
C LEU A 104 4.02 11.23 -5.37
N ALA A 105 3.31 12.35 -5.32
CA ALA A 105 3.44 13.44 -6.27
C ALA A 105 4.79 14.15 -6.16
N GLU A 106 5.25 14.42 -4.94
CA GLU A 106 6.56 15.03 -4.67
C GLU A 106 7.72 14.14 -5.14
N ASN A 107 7.62 12.83 -4.88
CA ASN A 107 8.64 11.88 -5.31
C ASN A 107 8.52 11.46 -6.79
N GLY A 108 7.51 11.96 -7.52
CA GLY A 108 7.26 11.58 -8.92
C GLY A 108 6.80 10.13 -9.12
N ARG A 109 6.36 9.44 -8.06
CA ARG A 109 6.00 8.01 -8.03
C ARG A 109 4.52 7.74 -8.22
N LEU A 110 3.75 8.72 -8.70
CA LEU A 110 2.31 8.59 -8.97
C LEU A 110 1.97 7.44 -9.93
N ARG A 111 2.91 7.04 -10.79
CA ARG A 111 2.74 5.91 -11.72
C ARG A 111 2.65 4.55 -11.00
N HIS A 112 3.27 4.42 -9.83
CA HIS A 112 3.30 3.19 -9.02
C HIS A 112 2.14 3.09 -8.02
N THR A 113 1.24 4.08 -8.01
CA THR A 113 0.03 4.06 -7.20
C THR A 113 -0.80 2.75 -7.32
N PRO A 114 -1.07 2.19 -8.51
CA PRO A 114 -1.85 0.96 -8.59
C PRO A 114 -1.15 -0.23 -7.93
N ASP A 115 0.17 -0.30 -8.02
CA ASP A 115 0.96 -1.37 -7.43
C ASP A 115 1.03 -1.23 -5.90
N ILE A 116 1.11 0.01 -5.39
CA ILE A 116 1.00 0.31 -3.94
C ILE A 116 -0.37 -0.12 -3.41
N VAL A 117 -1.45 0.15 -4.15
CA VAL A 117 -2.80 -0.27 -3.78
C VAL A 117 -2.91 -1.80 -3.74
N SER A 118 -2.31 -2.50 -4.71
CA SER A 118 -2.28 -3.97 -4.72
C SER A 118 -1.47 -4.53 -3.55
N ALA A 119 -0.29 -3.97 -3.28
CA ALA A 119 0.56 -4.34 -2.15
C ALA A 119 -0.16 -4.13 -0.81
N PHE A 120 -0.87 -3.00 -0.65
CA PHE A 120 -1.67 -2.74 0.54
C PHE A 120 -2.84 -3.73 0.68
N GLY A 121 -3.50 -4.09 -0.42
CA GLY A 121 -4.53 -5.12 -0.44
C GLY A 121 -4.03 -6.47 0.07
N LYS A 122 -2.82 -6.90 -0.36
CA LYS A 122 -2.19 -8.11 0.16
C LYS A 122 -1.96 -8.05 1.68
N ILE A 123 -1.49 -6.90 2.17
CA ILE A 123 -1.31 -6.70 3.62
C ILE A 123 -2.65 -6.79 4.35
N MET A 124 -3.72 -6.22 3.79
CA MET A 124 -5.06 -6.26 4.41
C MET A 124 -5.66 -7.67 4.42
N SER A 125 -5.51 -8.45 3.34
CA SER A 125 -5.92 -9.87 3.34
C SER A 125 -5.19 -10.67 4.42
N ALA A 126 -3.89 -10.45 4.57
CA ALA A 126 -3.11 -11.07 5.65
C ALA A 126 -3.55 -10.63 7.06
N VAL A 127 -3.98 -9.37 7.24
CA VAL A 127 -4.55 -8.88 8.52
C VAL A 127 -5.87 -9.57 8.85
N ARG A 128 -6.67 -9.89 7.82
CA ARG A 128 -7.94 -10.62 7.99
C ARG A 128 -7.75 -12.14 8.12
N GLY A 129 -6.55 -12.65 7.83
CA GLY A 129 -6.28 -14.09 7.76
C GLY A 129 -6.86 -14.75 6.50
N GLU A 130 -7.07 -13.98 5.44
CA GLU A 130 -7.48 -14.51 4.14
C GLU A 130 -6.26 -15.04 3.38
N VAL A 131 -6.33 -16.29 2.90
CA VAL A 131 -5.29 -16.90 2.05
C VAL A 131 -5.81 -16.98 0.61
N LEU A 132 -5.07 -16.38 -0.32
CA LEU A 132 -5.39 -16.39 -1.74
C LEU A 132 -4.91 -17.70 -2.39
N CYS A 133 -5.82 -18.66 -2.57
CA CYS A 133 -5.52 -19.92 -3.24
C CYS A 133 -5.87 -19.85 -4.74
N THR A 134 -4.95 -20.27 -5.60
CA THR A 134 -5.22 -20.48 -7.04
C THR A 134 -5.26 -21.98 -7.32
N VAL A 135 -6.40 -22.47 -7.81
CA VAL A 135 -6.61 -23.89 -8.12
C VAL A 135 -6.77 -24.03 -9.63
N THR A 136 -5.95 -24.87 -10.25
CA THR A 136 -6.02 -25.16 -11.70
C THR A 136 -6.52 -26.59 -11.88
N THR A 137 -7.63 -26.76 -12.60
CA THR A 137 -8.31 -28.05 -12.77
C THR A 137 -8.44 -28.40 -14.24
N ALA A 138 -8.37 -29.70 -14.56
CA ALA A 138 -8.45 -30.18 -15.94
C ALA A 138 -9.88 -30.11 -16.51
N GLN A 139 -10.89 -30.14 -15.65
CA GLN A 139 -12.32 -30.06 -15.98
C GLN A 139 -13.01 -29.01 -15.10
N PRO A 140 -14.15 -28.43 -15.53
CA PRO A 140 -14.96 -27.59 -14.67
C PRO A 140 -15.42 -28.38 -13.45
N LEU A 141 -15.34 -27.77 -12.27
CA LEU A 141 -15.72 -28.42 -11.01
C LEU A 141 -17.22 -28.28 -10.75
N ASP A 142 -17.85 -29.39 -10.35
CA ASP A 142 -19.18 -29.40 -9.76
C ASP A 142 -19.16 -28.84 -8.32
N GLU A 143 -20.31 -28.35 -7.85
CA GLU A 143 -20.45 -27.72 -6.53
C GLU A 143 -20.06 -28.67 -5.38
N ALA A 144 -20.32 -29.98 -5.52
CA ALA A 144 -19.93 -31.00 -4.56
C ALA A 144 -18.41 -31.08 -4.39
N ASN A 145 -17.67 -31.17 -5.50
CA ASN A 145 -16.21 -31.24 -5.52
C ASN A 145 -15.59 -29.94 -4.99
N LEU A 146 -16.23 -28.79 -5.22
CA LEU A 146 -15.78 -27.50 -4.71
C LEU A 146 -15.88 -27.44 -3.16
N SER A 147 -16.97 -27.97 -2.59
CA SER A 147 -17.17 -28.03 -1.14
C SER A 147 -16.12 -28.94 -0.46
N GLU A 148 -15.89 -30.12 -1.02
CA GLU A 148 -14.86 -31.05 -0.54
C GLU A 148 -13.46 -30.43 -0.61
N LEU A 149 -13.14 -29.78 -1.73
CA LEU A 149 -11.86 -29.12 -1.92
C LEU A 149 -11.65 -27.97 -0.91
N LYS A 150 -12.68 -27.17 -0.63
CA LYS A 150 -12.61 -26.14 0.41
C LYS A 150 -12.36 -26.74 1.80
N SER A 151 -13.01 -27.86 2.13
CA SER A 151 -12.83 -28.53 3.42
C SER A 151 -11.41 -29.10 3.55
N ALA A 152 -10.92 -29.77 2.50
CA ALA A 152 -9.54 -30.27 2.45
C ALA A 152 -8.52 -29.13 2.60
N LEU A 153 -8.70 -28.03 1.85
CA LEU A 153 -7.82 -26.86 1.93
C LEU A 153 -7.80 -26.27 3.34
N ASN A 154 -8.95 -26.08 3.98
CA ASN A 154 -8.99 -25.59 5.38
C ASN A 154 -8.24 -26.49 6.35
N GLY A 155 -8.15 -27.80 6.10
CA GLY A 155 -7.33 -28.73 6.89
C GLY A 155 -5.82 -28.54 6.73
N PHE A 156 -5.37 -27.97 5.60
CA PHE A 156 -3.96 -27.66 5.36
C PHE A 156 -3.52 -26.29 5.91
N LEU A 157 -4.44 -25.37 6.17
CA LEU A 157 -4.11 -24.04 6.69
C LEU A 157 -3.81 -24.12 8.20
N ALA A 158 -2.57 -23.87 8.60
CA ALA A 158 -2.24 -23.63 10.00
C ALA A 158 -2.75 -22.23 10.43
N LYS A 159 -3.22 -22.10 11.67
CA LYS A 159 -3.78 -20.85 12.20
C LYS A 159 -2.69 -19.78 12.29
N GLY A 160 -2.64 -18.89 11.30
CA GLY A 160 -1.68 -17.77 11.23
C GLY A 160 -0.69 -17.81 10.08
N GLU A 161 -0.79 -18.77 9.16
CA GLU A 161 -0.05 -18.73 7.89
C GLU A 161 -0.73 -17.78 6.90
N VAL A 162 0.11 -17.02 6.17
CA VAL A 162 -0.25 -15.93 5.25
C VAL A 162 0.52 -16.07 3.95
#